data_AF-A0A8K0FZB0-F1
#
_entry.id   AF-A0A8K0FZB0-F1
#
_cell.length_a   1.000
_cell.length_b   1.000
_cell.length_c   1.000
_cell.angle_alpha   90.00
_cell.angle_beta   90.00
_cell.angle_gamma   90.00
#
_symmetry.space_group_name_H-M   'P 1'
#
loop_
_entity.id
_entity.type
_entity.pdbx_description
1 polymer ?
#
loop_
_entity_poly.entity_id
_entity_poly.type
_entity_poly.pdbx_seq_one_letter_code
_entity_poly.pdbx_strand_id
1 'polypeptide(L)'
;MKFNYVGELATIKLLNAFNCNFTSLFEITMKFILFVPVCLVLVECLRSCAYRKRRFGKTLCRKGETYVENECNFCLCRAGVIGICTTMTCEWAQSLKACKVGTRWMKKCNRCWCIKNVGQVCEHHNCGGI
;
A
#
# COMPACT_ATOMS: atom_id res chain seq x y z
N MET A 1 -33.65 30.10 -30.24
CA MET A 1 -32.24 30.10 -29.80
C MET A 1 -31.84 28.68 -29.45
N LYS A 2 -30.80 28.13 -30.11
CA LYS A 2 -30.24 26.80 -29.82
C LYS A 2 -29.19 26.94 -28.73
N PHE A 3 -29.33 26.22 -27.62
CA PHE A 3 -28.24 26.01 -26.67
C PHE A 3 -27.71 24.59 -26.84
N ASN A 4 -26.47 24.49 -27.35
CA ASN A 4 -25.72 23.25 -27.41
C ASN A 4 -25.02 23.05 -26.07
N TYR A 5 -25.37 22.00 -25.32
CA TYR A 5 -24.64 21.57 -24.13
C TYR A 5 -23.50 20.64 -24.54
N VAL A 6 -22.29 21.18 -24.60
CA VAL A 6 -21.03 20.42 -24.74
C VAL A 6 -20.45 20.30 -23.33
N GLY A 7 -20.70 19.18 -22.64
CA GLY A 7 -20.22 19.04 -21.26
C GLY A 7 -20.28 17.66 -20.60
N GLU A 8 -20.95 16.66 -21.20
CA GLU A 8 -21.19 15.36 -20.52
C GLU A 8 -20.08 14.31 -20.69
N LEU A 9 -19.08 14.53 -21.55
CA LEU A 9 -18.10 13.48 -21.91
C LEU A 9 -16.79 13.48 -21.11
N ALA A 10 -16.50 14.52 -20.32
CA ALA A 10 -15.23 14.63 -19.59
C ALA A 10 -15.23 13.89 -18.24
N THR A 11 -16.39 13.79 -17.58
CA THR A 11 -16.53 13.24 -16.22
C THR A 11 -16.49 11.71 -16.18
N ILE A 12 -16.99 11.02 -17.21
CA ILE A 12 -17.06 9.56 -17.25
C ILE A 12 -15.69 8.92 -17.52
N LYS A 13 -14.81 9.57 -18.30
CA LYS A 13 -13.45 9.04 -18.58
C LYS A 13 -12.53 9.05 -17.36
N LEU A 14 -12.74 9.96 -16.40
CA LEU A 14 -11.94 9.98 -15.18
C LEU A 14 -12.35 8.87 -14.21
N LEU A 15 -13.62 8.48 -14.15
CA LEU A 15 -14.12 7.46 -13.21
C LEU A 15 -13.61 6.04 -13.54
N ASN A 16 -13.45 5.70 -14.81
CA ASN A 16 -12.94 4.39 -15.23
C ASN A 16 -11.45 4.17 -14.91
N ALA A 17 -10.68 5.22 -14.60
CA ALA A 17 -9.27 5.10 -14.22
C ALA A 17 -9.06 4.71 -12.74
N PHE A 18 -10.10 4.80 -11.89
CA PHE A 18 -9.95 4.69 -10.44
C PHE A 18 -10.52 3.42 -9.78
N ASN A 19 -11.17 2.52 -10.54
CA ASN A 19 -11.63 1.21 -10.06
C ASN A 19 -12.33 1.27 -8.67
N CYS A 20 -13.05 2.36 -8.40
CA CYS A 20 -13.79 2.54 -7.17
C CYS A 20 -15.15 1.87 -7.32
N ASN A 21 -15.28 0.62 -6.90
CA ASN A 21 -16.58 -0.05 -6.79
C ASN A 21 -17.42 0.65 -5.73
N PHE A 22 -18.39 1.44 -6.18
CA PHE A 22 -19.28 2.24 -5.35
C PHE A 22 -20.57 1.44 -5.08
N THR A 23 -20.50 0.46 -4.21
CA THR A 23 -21.68 -0.25 -3.69
C THR A 23 -21.75 -0.09 -2.18
N SER A 24 -22.21 1.07 -1.71
CA SER A 24 -23.25 1.14 -0.68
C SER A 24 -23.68 2.59 -0.43
N LEU A 25 -24.93 2.70 0.01
CA LEU A 25 -25.68 3.90 0.37
C LEU A 25 -26.08 4.79 -0.80
N PHE A 26 -27.35 4.74 -1.19
CA PHE A 26 -28.24 5.91 -1.18
C PHE A 26 -29.66 5.47 -1.58
N GLU A 27 -30.44 4.96 -0.63
CA GLU A 27 -31.86 5.32 -0.59
C GLU A 27 -31.98 6.45 0.42
N ILE A 28 -32.31 7.67 -0.04
CA ILE A 28 -33.15 8.68 0.62
C ILE A 28 -33.43 9.77 -0.43
N THR A 29 -34.61 9.58 -1.03
CA THR A 29 -35.59 10.56 -1.54
C THR A 29 -35.16 12.01 -1.83
N MET A 30 -35.09 12.27 -3.13
CA MET A 30 -35.78 13.30 -3.92
C MET A 30 -36.18 14.65 -3.28
N LYS A 31 -35.72 15.69 -4.01
CA LYS A 31 -36.33 17.01 -4.21
C LYS A 31 -36.24 17.95 -3.02
N PHE A 32 -35.23 18.84 -3.04
CA PHE A 32 -35.38 20.31 -2.95
C PHE A 32 -34.08 21.10 -2.70
N ILE A 33 -32.89 20.49 -2.69
CA ILE A 33 -31.63 21.19 -2.35
C ILE A 33 -30.52 20.75 -3.31
N LEU A 34 -30.45 21.28 -4.54
CA LEU A 34 -29.71 20.65 -5.64
C LEU A 34 -28.34 21.26 -6.02
N PHE A 35 -27.80 22.25 -5.30
CA PHE A 35 -26.43 22.76 -5.61
C PHE A 35 -25.45 22.75 -4.45
N VAL A 36 -25.91 22.83 -3.20
CA VAL A 36 -25.04 22.84 -2.02
C VAL A 36 -24.57 21.44 -1.58
N PRO A 37 -25.38 20.35 -1.63
CA PRO A 37 -24.93 19.06 -1.14
C PRO A 37 -24.03 18.31 -2.13
N VAL A 38 -24.05 18.64 -3.43
CA VAL A 38 -23.18 17.98 -4.44
C VAL A 38 -21.71 18.28 -4.15
N CYS A 39 -21.38 19.54 -3.84
CA CYS A 39 -20.00 19.92 -3.48
C CYS A 39 -19.55 19.30 -2.15
N LEU A 40 -20.43 19.22 -1.14
CA LEU A 40 -20.10 18.62 0.16
C LEU A 40 -19.82 17.11 0.02
N VAL A 41 -20.64 16.39 -0.74
CA VAL A 41 -20.44 14.95 -1.01
C VAL A 41 -19.14 14.69 -1.78
N LEU A 42 -18.78 15.56 -2.74
CA LEU A 42 -17.52 15.46 -3.46
C LEU A 42 -16.30 15.70 -2.54
N VAL A 43 -16.37 16.66 -1.62
CA VAL A 43 -15.27 16.95 -0.67
C VAL A 43 -15.05 15.77 0.29
N GLU A 44 -16.10 15.12 0.77
CA GLU A 44 -15.98 13.94 1.63
C GLU A 44 -15.48 12.69 0.88
N CYS A 45 -15.87 12.53 -0.38
CA CYS A 45 -15.32 11.49 -1.26
C CYS A 45 -13.81 11.69 -1.48
N LEU A 46 -13.36 12.92 -1.73
CA LEU A 46 -11.93 13.23 -1.92
C LEU A 46 -11.12 13.02 -0.63
N ARG A 47 -11.66 13.39 0.54
CA ARG A 47 -11.01 13.11 1.85
C ARG A 47 -10.85 11.61 2.10
N SER A 48 -11.86 10.81 1.75
CA SER A 48 -11.84 9.35 1.91
C SER A 48 -10.87 8.65 0.94
N CYS A 49 -10.76 9.14 -0.31
CA CYS A 49 -9.82 8.61 -1.30
C CYS A 49 -8.35 8.96 -0.99
N ALA A 50 -8.09 10.18 -0.53
CA ALA A 50 -6.74 10.60 -0.13
C ALA A 50 -6.21 9.80 1.08
N TYR A 51 -7.07 9.37 1.98
CA TYR A 51 -6.67 8.63 3.19
C TYR A 51 -6.21 7.19 2.88
N ARG A 52 -6.86 6.47 1.95
CA ARG A 52 -6.47 5.09 1.60
C ARG A 52 -5.11 5.01 0.89
N LYS A 53 -4.73 6.04 0.13
CA LYS A 53 -3.46 6.07 -0.62
C LYS A 53 -2.21 6.05 0.28
N ARG A 54 -2.34 6.38 1.57
CA ARG A 54 -1.19 6.45 2.50
C ARG A 54 -0.77 5.12 3.14
N ARG A 55 -1.55 4.03 3.04
CA ARG A 55 -1.19 2.74 3.65
C ARG A 55 -0.48 1.74 2.72
N PHE A 56 -0.56 1.92 1.40
CA PHE A 56 -0.02 0.97 0.42
C PHE A 56 1.20 1.48 -0.37
N GLY A 57 1.74 2.66 -0.01
CA GLY A 57 2.75 3.36 -0.81
C GLY A 57 4.19 3.30 -0.29
N LYS A 58 4.52 2.42 0.67
CA LYS A 58 5.93 2.18 1.03
C LYS A 58 6.37 0.85 0.44
N THR A 59 7.11 0.91 -0.67
CA THR A 59 7.89 -0.23 -1.16
C THR A 59 8.80 -0.73 -0.04
N LEU A 60 8.64 -2.01 0.33
CA LEU A 60 9.41 -2.65 1.40
C LEU A 60 10.83 -2.98 0.94
N CYS A 61 11.00 -3.26 -0.35
CA CYS A 61 12.23 -3.67 -1.00
C CYS A 61 12.21 -3.27 -2.48
N ARG A 62 13.34 -3.34 -3.19
CA ARG A 62 13.37 -3.09 -4.64
C ARG A 62 13.06 -4.38 -5.41
N LYS A 63 12.31 -4.28 -6.51
CA LYS A 63 12.00 -5.44 -7.37
C LYS A 63 13.29 -6.14 -7.81
N GLY A 64 13.34 -7.46 -7.58
CA GLY A 64 14.47 -8.31 -7.96
C GLY A 64 15.58 -8.41 -6.90
N GLU A 65 15.53 -7.61 -5.83
CA GLU A 65 16.48 -7.75 -4.73
C GLU A 65 16.11 -8.90 -3.81
N THR A 66 17.14 -9.50 -3.22
CA THR A 66 17.01 -10.55 -2.20
C THR A 66 17.12 -9.98 -0.80
N TYR A 67 16.37 -10.56 0.13
CA TYR A 67 16.42 -10.25 1.55
C TYR A 67 16.35 -11.53 2.38
N VAL A 68 16.72 -11.42 3.65
CA VAL A 68 16.61 -12.50 4.64
C VAL A 68 15.55 -12.13 5.67
N GLU A 69 14.57 -13.01 5.82
CA GLU A 69 13.54 -12.93 6.84
C GLU A 69 13.97 -13.72 8.09
N ASN A 70 13.88 -13.07 9.26
CA ASN A 70 14.13 -13.65 10.58
C ASN A 70 15.45 -14.44 10.65
N GLU A 71 16.47 -13.97 9.92
CA GLU A 71 17.79 -14.60 9.82
C GLU A 71 17.74 -16.10 9.47
N CYS A 72 16.75 -16.49 8.67
CA CYS A 72 16.46 -17.88 8.38
C CYS A 72 16.10 -18.07 6.90
N ASN A 73 15.06 -17.37 6.43
CA ASN A 73 14.51 -17.60 5.11
C ASN A 73 15.01 -16.58 4.09
N PHE A 74 15.51 -17.08 2.96
CA PHE A 74 15.91 -16.25 1.83
C PHE A 74 14.70 -15.95 0.96
N CYS A 75 14.52 -14.69 0.62
CA CYS A 75 13.36 -14.23 -0.09
C CYS A 75 13.72 -13.31 -1.26
N LEU A 76 12.90 -13.36 -2.31
CA LEU A 76 13.00 -12.49 -3.48
C LEU A 76 11.90 -11.43 -3.45
N CYS A 77 12.27 -10.17 -3.58
CA CYS A 77 11.33 -9.06 -3.65
C CYS A 77 10.60 -9.03 -4.99
N ARG A 78 9.26 -9.09 -4.97
CA ARG A 78 8.43 -9.04 -6.17
C ARG A 78 7.58 -7.76 -6.16
N ALA A 79 7.79 -6.90 -7.15
CA ALA A 79 7.01 -5.65 -7.32
C ALA A 79 6.96 -4.74 -6.08
N GLY A 80 8.04 -4.71 -5.28
CA GLY A 80 8.14 -3.83 -4.11
C GLY A 80 7.51 -4.37 -2.83
N VAL A 81 7.00 -5.61 -2.85
CA VAL A 81 6.48 -6.33 -1.68
C VAL A 81 7.28 -7.61 -1.43
N ILE A 82 7.07 -8.16 -0.22
CA ILE A 82 7.55 -9.49 0.18
C ILE A 82 7.07 -10.50 -0.86
N GLY A 83 8.01 -11.20 -1.49
CA GLY A 83 7.73 -12.13 -2.58
C GLY A 83 7.86 -13.58 -2.13
N ILE A 84 8.60 -14.37 -2.91
CA ILE A 84 8.77 -15.81 -2.66
C ILE A 84 9.93 -16.01 -1.70
N CYS A 85 9.72 -16.82 -0.66
CA CYS A 85 10.71 -17.17 0.36
C CYS A 85 10.98 -18.67 0.35
N THR A 86 12.19 -19.07 0.78
CA THR A 86 12.45 -20.44 1.23
C THR A 86 11.59 -20.77 2.44
N THR A 87 11.36 -22.06 2.69
CA THR A 87 10.56 -22.55 3.83
C THR A 87 11.44 -23.39 4.76
N MET A 88 12.45 -22.75 5.35
CA MET A 88 13.33 -23.34 6.34
C MET A 88 12.73 -23.17 7.74
N THR A 89 12.87 -24.22 8.55
CA THR A 89 12.50 -24.21 9.96
C THR A 89 13.75 -23.86 10.78
N CYS A 90 13.76 -22.68 11.40
CA CYS A 90 14.82 -22.26 12.31
C CYS A 90 14.22 -21.94 13.68
N GLU A 91 14.72 -22.57 14.75
CA GLU A 91 14.20 -22.41 16.11
C GLU A 91 14.29 -20.95 16.60
N TRP A 92 15.40 -20.26 16.27
CA TRP A 92 15.61 -18.85 16.63
C TRP A 92 14.72 -17.87 15.85
N ALA A 93 14.14 -18.26 14.71
CA ALA A 93 13.37 -17.32 13.89
C ALA A 93 12.12 -16.80 14.63
N GLN A 94 11.59 -17.55 15.60
CA GLN A 94 10.42 -17.12 16.37
C GLN A 94 10.71 -15.90 17.26
N SER A 95 11.90 -15.80 17.86
CA SER A 95 12.25 -14.64 18.69
C SER A 95 12.42 -13.38 17.84
N LEU A 96 12.89 -13.52 16.60
CA LEU A 96 13.08 -12.42 15.65
C LEU A 96 11.77 -11.92 15.03
N LYS A 97 10.67 -12.68 15.18
CA LYS A 97 9.32 -12.18 14.88
C LYS A 97 8.85 -11.11 15.86
N ALA A 98 9.34 -11.15 17.09
CA ALA A 98 9.01 -10.22 18.15
C ALA A 98 9.91 -8.98 18.11
N CYS A 99 9.78 -8.17 17.07
CA CYS A 99 10.46 -6.88 16.96
C CYS A 99 9.45 -5.71 17.01
N LYS A 100 9.93 -4.51 17.38
CA LYS A 100 9.09 -3.31 17.39
C LYS A 100 8.83 -2.83 15.95
N VAL A 101 7.60 -2.98 15.47
CA VAL A 101 7.18 -2.63 14.10
C VAL A 101 7.62 -1.21 13.72
N GLY A 102 8.18 -1.07 12.53
CA GLY A 102 8.65 0.21 11.99
C GLY A 102 10.07 0.61 12.43
N THR A 103 10.65 -0.11 13.40
CA THR A 103 12.05 0.09 13.79
C THR A 103 12.97 -0.33 12.65
N ARG A 104 14.08 0.39 12.50
CA ARG A 104 15.13 0.16 11.50
C ARG A 104 16.49 0.16 12.17
N TRP A 105 17.39 -0.68 11.70
CA TRP A 105 18.76 -0.78 12.18
C TRP A 105 19.67 -1.29 11.07
N MET A 106 20.98 -1.32 11.33
CA MET A 106 21.93 -1.97 10.44
C MET A 106 22.51 -3.21 11.11
N LYS A 107 22.67 -4.27 10.34
CA LYS A 107 23.41 -5.47 10.73
C LYS A 107 24.56 -5.66 9.74
N LYS A 108 25.80 -5.41 10.18
CA LYS A 108 26.94 -5.23 9.28
C LYS A 108 26.63 -4.11 8.26
N CYS A 109 26.72 -4.40 6.96
CA CYS A 109 26.37 -3.48 5.89
C CYS A 109 24.89 -3.57 5.44
N ASN A 110 24.13 -4.53 5.96
CA ASN A 110 22.75 -4.75 5.55
C ASN A 110 21.80 -3.89 6.38
N ARG A 111 20.87 -3.20 5.71
CA ARG A 111 19.79 -2.51 6.40
C ARG A 111 18.72 -3.53 6.79
N CYS A 112 18.24 -3.39 8.01
CA CYS A 112 17.20 -4.24 8.58
C CYS A 112 16.03 -3.39 9.07
N TRP A 113 14.83 -3.96 9.03
CA TRP A 113 13.63 -3.33 9.54
C TRP A 113 12.62 -4.36 10.04
N CYS A 114 11.77 -3.92 10.97
CA CYS A 114 10.73 -4.75 11.54
C CYS A 114 9.39 -4.52 10.84
N ILE A 115 8.82 -5.58 10.27
CA ILE A 115 7.54 -5.56 9.55
C ILE A 115 6.48 -6.29 10.38
N LYS A 116 5.28 -5.70 10.45
CA LYS A 116 4.13 -6.31 11.13
C LYS A 116 3.82 -7.69 10.53
N ASN A 117 3.59 -8.68 11.40
CA ASN A 117 3.26 -10.09 11.08
C ASN A 117 4.37 -10.89 10.37
N VAL A 118 5.52 -10.30 10.11
CA VAL A 118 6.65 -10.96 9.43
C VAL A 118 7.83 -11.04 10.38
N GLY A 119 8.14 -9.95 11.08
CA GLY A 119 9.29 -9.86 11.97
C GLY A 119 10.42 -9.06 11.35
N GLN A 120 11.64 -9.48 11.65
CA GLN A 120 12.86 -8.88 11.14
C GLN A 120 13.06 -9.24 9.67
N VAL A 121 13.34 -8.22 8.85
CA VAL A 121 13.76 -8.37 7.46
C VAL A 121 15.03 -7.58 7.24
N CYS A 122 16.03 -8.20 6.63
CA CYS A 122 17.32 -7.58 6.33
C CYS A 122 17.66 -7.73 4.85
N GLU A 123 18.28 -6.72 4.26
CA GLU A 123 18.94 -6.85 2.95
C GLU A 123 19.95 -8.01 2.95
N HIS A 124 20.16 -8.61 1.78
CA HIS A 124 21.12 -9.69 1.61
C HIS A 124 22.28 -9.29 0.71
N HIS A 125 23.07 -8.31 1.15
CA HIS A 125 24.34 -7.97 0.51
C HIS A 125 25.48 -8.79 1.11
N ASN A 126 26.43 -9.18 0.25
CA ASN A 126 27.69 -9.74 0.70
C ASN A 126 28.54 -8.62 1.29
N CYS A 127 28.47 -8.47 2.61
CA CYS A 127 29.33 -7.56 3.35
C CYS A 127 30.72 -8.20 3.42
N GLY A 128 31.57 -7.95 2.43
CA GLY A 128 32.97 -8.36 2.45
C GLY A 128 33.60 -7.94 3.78
N GLY A 129 34.09 -8.92 4.54
CA GLY A 129 34.85 -8.64 5.75
C GLY A 129 36.15 -7.97 5.35
N ILE A 130 36.42 -6.79 5.91
CA ILE A 130 37.79 -6.29 6.04
C ILE A 130 38.35 -6.92 7.30
#